data_AF-A0A7S1S701-F1
#
_entry.id   AF-A0A7S1S701-F1
#
_cell.length_a   1.000
_cell.length_b   1.000
_cell.length_c   1.000
_cell.angle_alpha   90.00
_cell.angle_beta   90.00
_cell.angle_gamma   90.00
#
_symmetry.space_group_name_H-M   'P 1'
#
loop_
_entity.id
_entity.type
_entity.pdbx_description
1 polymer ?
#
loop_
_entity_poly.entity_id
_entity_poly.type
_entity_poly.pdbx_seq_one_letter_code
_entity_poly.pdbx_strand_id
1 'polypeptide(L)'
;ELGNVLKDSPRLLQEPCLVALEMMKFGVLNGEPFDAAQADRPFPREVNYPRAPVDVWTRSVLLLSRVMSLVPMHLKNDMWNADIDFDLAAFHSMVRVLKRALRHLTEASLCSVLLRDLRRVRLLPPGFMCASPKREDHTQTPSLLPTFMLPRACMGIVVRFFLRFNDDPSTFHAKLTARFPCCVQPYEDL
;
A
#
# COMPACT_ATOMS: atom_id res chain seq x y z
N GLU A 1 9.51 2.22 -23.88
CA GLU A 1 9.67 3.12 -22.72
C GLU A 1 8.69 2.71 -21.63
N LEU A 2 9.17 2.46 -20.40
CA LEU A 2 8.37 1.97 -19.26
C LEU A 2 7.15 2.86 -18.94
N GLY A 3 7.23 4.16 -19.28
CA GLY A 3 6.15 5.13 -19.09
C GLY A 3 4.88 4.83 -19.92
N ASN A 4 5.02 4.20 -21.09
CA ASN A 4 3.86 3.84 -21.91
C ASN A 4 3.07 2.66 -21.30
N VAL A 5 3.75 1.75 -20.63
CA VAL A 5 3.11 0.58 -20.00
C VAL A 5 2.21 1.00 -18.84
N LEU A 6 2.64 1.97 -18.03
CA LEU A 6 1.80 2.49 -16.93
C LEU A 6 0.57 3.25 -17.45
N LYS A 7 0.67 3.90 -18.61
CA LYS A 7 -0.45 4.62 -19.22
C LYS A 7 -1.59 3.69 -19.60
N ASP A 8 -1.24 2.50 -20.09
CA ASP A 8 -2.20 1.51 -20.59
C ASP A 8 -2.75 0.59 -19.49
N SER A 9 -2.17 0.62 -18.28
CA SER A 9 -2.69 -0.09 -17.11
C SER A 9 -4.05 0.47 -16.65
N PRO A 10 -4.94 -0.38 -16.08
CA PRO A 10 -6.17 0.07 -15.43
C PRO A 10 -5.88 1.20 -14.43
N ARG A 11 -6.69 2.26 -14.44
CA ARG A 11 -6.46 3.47 -13.62
C ARG A 11 -6.21 3.15 -12.14
N LEU A 12 -6.92 2.16 -11.60
CA LEU A 12 -6.80 1.72 -10.21
C LEU A 12 -5.44 1.06 -9.88
N LEU A 13 -4.70 0.58 -10.89
CA LEU A 13 -3.40 -0.07 -10.74
C LEU A 13 -2.23 0.85 -11.12
N GLN A 14 -2.46 2.00 -11.75
CA GLN A 14 -1.37 2.87 -12.22
C GLN A 14 -0.46 3.32 -11.07
N GLU A 15 -1.04 3.84 -9.98
CA GLU A 15 -0.26 4.26 -8.80
C GLU A 15 0.38 3.08 -8.06
N PRO A 16 -0.33 1.97 -7.75
CA PRO A 16 0.30 0.76 -7.20
C PRO A 16 1.47 0.25 -8.04
N CYS A 17 1.33 0.19 -9.37
CA CYS A 17 2.39 -0.25 -10.27
C CYS A 17 3.59 0.71 -10.27
N LEU A 18 3.36 2.02 -10.29
CA LEU A 18 4.45 3.01 -10.18
C LEU A 18 5.20 2.83 -8.86
N VAL A 19 4.49 2.72 -7.74
CA VAL A 19 5.10 2.49 -6.42
C VAL A 19 5.87 1.18 -6.39
N ALA A 20 5.31 0.09 -6.94
CA ALA A 20 5.99 -1.20 -7.01
C ALA A 20 7.29 -1.11 -7.80
N LEU A 21 7.28 -0.46 -8.96
CA LEU A 21 8.47 -0.25 -9.79
C LEU A 21 9.57 0.51 -9.04
N GLU A 22 9.22 1.61 -8.36
CA GLU A 22 10.18 2.37 -7.58
C GLU A 22 10.71 1.57 -6.38
N MET A 23 9.85 0.85 -5.66
CA MET A 23 10.27 0.00 -4.55
C MET A 23 11.19 -1.16 -5.01
N MET A 24 10.97 -1.71 -6.21
CA MET A 24 11.88 -2.69 -6.81
C MET A 24 13.25 -2.07 -7.14
N LYS A 25 13.27 -0.84 -7.70
CA LYS A 25 14.54 -0.13 -7.98
C LYS A 25 15.35 0.14 -6.71
N PHE A 26 14.69 0.49 -5.61
CA PHE A 26 15.34 0.65 -4.31
C PHE A 26 15.71 -0.68 -3.63
N GLY A 27 15.32 -1.82 -4.22
CA GLY A 27 15.61 -3.13 -3.68
C GLY A 27 14.81 -3.47 -2.42
N VAL A 28 13.71 -2.76 -2.13
CA VAL A 28 12.90 -2.97 -0.90
C VAL A 28 11.60 -3.75 -1.17
N LEU A 29 11.17 -3.85 -2.43
CA LEU A 29 10.14 -4.81 -2.84
C LEU A 29 10.80 -6.12 -3.28
N ASN A 30 11.15 -6.94 -2.30
CA ASN A 30 11.72 -8.27 -2.48
C ASN A 30 11.10 -9.25 -1.46
N GLY A 31 11.57 -10.51 -1.42
CA GLY A 31 11.12 -11.50 -0.43
C GLY A 31 12.06 -11.67 0.78
N GLU A 32 13.14 -10.91 0.87
CA GLU A 32 14.05 -10.98 2.01
C GLU A 32 13.48 -10.24 3.23
N PRO A 33 13.68 -10.75 4.45
CA PRO A 33 13.35 -10.01 5.66
C PRO A 33 14.15 -8.70 5.75
N PHE A 34 13.57 -7.67 6.37
CA PHE A 34 14.28 -6.44 6.68
C PHE A 34 15.25 -6.64 7.84
N ASP A 35 16.41 -6.00 7.73
CA ASP A 35 17.38 -5.98 8.82
C ASP A 35 16.91 -5.07 9.97
N ALA A 36 17.42 -5.37 11.16
CA ALA A 36 17.30 -4.43 12.27
C ALA A 36 18.01 -3.12 11.90
N ALA A 37 17.45 -1.99 12.35
CA ALA A 37 17.98 -0.66 12.00
C ALA A 37 19.46 -0.49 12.37
N GLN A 38 19.93 -1.18 13.42
CA GLN A 38 21.32 -1.19 13.83
C GLN A 38 21.69 -2.58 14.37
N ALA A 39 22.93 -3.02 14.15
CA ALA A 39 23.40 -4.34 14.59
C ALA A 39 23.40 -4.49 16.14
N ASP A 40 23.60 -3.38 16.86
CA ASP A 40 23.55 -3.28 18.32
C ASP A 40 22.13 -3.10 18.87
N ARG A 41 21.13 -2.88 18.00
CA ARG A 41 19.72 -2.74 18.37
C ARG A 41 18.85 -3.77 17.64
N PRO A 42 18.91 -5.05 18.06
CA PRO A 42 18.06 -6.08 17.47
C PRO A 42 16.57 -5.78 17.72
N PHE A 43 15.70 -6.41 16.94
CA PHE A 43 14.26 -6.39 17.22
C PHE A 43 13.97 -6.90 18.65
N PRO A 44 12.92 -6.37 19.32
CA PRO A 44 12.47 -6.88 20.62
C PRO A 44 12.23 -8.39 20.56
N ARG A 45 12.50 -9.11 21.65
CA ARG A 45 12.40 -10.59 21.67
C ARG A 45 10.99 -11.09 21.41
N GLU A 46 10.01 -10.27 21.74
CA GLU A 46 8.57 -10.50 21.57
C GLU A 46 8.17 -10.42 20.09
N VAL A 47 8.97 -9.75 19.26
CA VAL A 47 8.76 -9.64 17.81
C VAL A 47 9.41 -10.85 17.13
N ASN A 48 8.62 -11.88 16.88
CA ASN A 48 9.04 -13.06 16.12
C ASN A 48 9.12 -12.72 14.62
N TYR A 49 10.15 -11.98 14.22
CA TYR A 49 10.43 -11.62 12.84
C TYR A 49 11.54 -12.50 12.24
N PRO A 50 11.35 -13.05 11.02
CA PRO A 50 12.34 -13.93 10.40
C PRO A 50 13.66 -13.19 10.16
N ARG A 51 14.78 -13.92 10.27
CA ARG A 51 16.12 -13.42 9.94
C ARG A 51 16.64 -14.15 8.71
N ALA A 52 17.34 -13.43 7.84
CA ALA A 52 17.97 -14.04 6.69
C ALA A 52 19.09 -15.03 7.11
N PRO A 53 19.32 -16.11 6.36
CA PRO A 53 18.56 -16.55 5.19
C PRO A 53 17.24 -17.23 5.58
N VAL A 54 16.19 -17.01 4.79
CA VAL A 54 14.89 -17.70 4.94
C VAL A 54 14.66 -18.72 3.82
N ASP A 55 13.77 -19.67 4.07
CA ASP A 55 13.34 -20.64 3.08
C ASP A 55 12.51 -20.00 1.94
N VAL A 56 12.37 -20.73 0.84
CA VAL A 56 11.68 -20.24 -0.38
C VAL A 56 10.23 -19.86 -0.09
N TRP A 57 9.53 -20.64 0.74
CA TRP A 57 8.13 -20.38 1.07
C TRP A 57 7.97 -19.08 1.86
N THR A 58 8.78 -18.89 2.90
CA THR A 58 8.81 -17.64 3.66
C THR A 58 9.11 -16.44 2.76
N ARG A 59 10.10 -16.58 1.86
CA ARG A 59 10.46 -15.54 0.88
C ARG A 59 9.29 -15.16 -0.03
N SER A 60 8.59 -16.16 -0.57
CA SER A 60 7.41 -15.96 -1.42
C SER A 60 6.27 -15.28 -0.67
N VAL A 61 6.00 -15.70 0.57
CA VAL A 61 4.94 -15.09 1.40
C VAL A 61 5.24 -13.62 1.68
N LEU A 62 6.48 -13.27 2.03
CA LEU A 62 6.88 -11.88 2.27
C LEU A 62 6.69 -11.03 1.01
N LEU A 63 7.19 -11.49 -0.14
CA LEU A 63 7.07 -10.77 -1.40
C LEU A 63 5.61 -10.56 -1.81
N LEU A 64 4.81 -11.63 -1.84
CA LEU A 64 3.41 -11.55 -2.26
C LEU A 64 2.60 -10.64 -1.32
N SER A 65 2.83 -10.74 0.00
CA SER A 65 2.15 -9.88 0.97
C SER A 65 2.48 -8.40 0.74
N ARG A 66 3.76 -8.06 0.48
CA ARG A 66 4.20 -6.69 0.19
C ARG A 66 3.64 -6.16 -1.15
N VAL A 67 3.62 -6.98 -2.20
CA VAL A 67 3.03 -6.59 -3.49
C VAL A 67 1.54 -6.30 -3.32
N MET A 68 0.81 -7.22 -2.70
CA MET A 68 -0.63 -7.09 -2.54
C MET A 68 -1.01 -5.96 -1.59
N SER A 69 -0.15 -5.61 -0.62
CA SER A 69 -0.40 -4.49 0.28
C SER A 69 -0.39 -3.12 -0.40
N LEU A 70 0.12 -3.01 -1.64
CA LEU A 70 0.05 -1.79 -2.44
C LEU A 70 -1.34 -1.57 -3.06
N VAL A 71 -2.17 -2.62 -3.14
CA VAL A 71 -3.52 -2.57 -3.70
C VAL A 71 -4.50 -2.20 -2.57
N PRO A 72 -5.41 -1.24 -2.79
CA PRO A 72 -6.41 -0.88 -1.79
C PRO A 72 -7.38 -2.03 -1.52
N MET A 73 -7.86 -2.11 -0.30
CA MET A 73 -8.92 -3.03 0.12
C MET A 73 -10.14 -2.22 0.55
N HIS A 74 -11.35 -2.73 0.33
CA HIS A 74 -12.57 -2.04 0.76
C HIS A 74 -12.71 -2.17 2.27
N LEU A 75 -12.56 -1.04 2.97
CA LEU A 75 -12.56 -0.97 4.43
C LEU A 75 -13.69 -0.09 4.94
N LYS A 76 -14.39 -0.57 5.96
CA LYS A 76 -15.31 0.22 6.78
C LYS A 76 -14.55 1.36 7.44
N ASN A 77 -15.25 2.46 7.73
CA ASN A 77 -14.66 3.61 8.42
C ASN A 77 -14.67 3.44 9.95
N ASP A 78 -14.23 2.27 10.41
CA ASP A 78 -14.19 1.88 11.82
C ASP A 78 -12.76 1.82 12.34
N MET A 79 -12.60 1.83 13.67
CA MET A 79 -11.29 1.70 14.30
C MET A 79 -10.69 0.32 14.00
N TRP A 80 -9.50 0.31 13.43
CA TRP A 80 -8.76 -0.91 13.12
C TRP A 80 -8.32 -1.62 14.41
N ASN A 81 -8.69 -2.90 14.56
CA ASN A 81 -8.35 -3.72 15.73
C ASN A 81 -7.70 -5.06 15.35
N ALA A 82 -6.98 -5.12 14.23
CA ALA A 82 -6.23 -6.32 13.86
C ALA A 82 -4.76 -6.21 14.29
N ASP A 83 -4.13 -7.37 14.48
CA ASP A 83 -2.73 -7.50 14.88
C ASP A 83 -1.79 -6.77 13.92
N ILE A 84 -0.73 -6.18 14.48
CA ILE A 84 0.29 -5.47 13.71
C ILE A 84 1.22 -6.49 13.04
N ASP A 85 1.26 -6.49 11.71
CA ASP A 85 2.28 -7.20 10.95
C ASP A 85 3.52 -6.30 10.79
N PHE A 86 4.60 -6.63 11.49
CA PHE A 86 5.83 -5.84 11.51
C PHE A 86 6.51 -5.74 10.13
N ASP A 87 6.40 -6.78 9.29
CA ASP A 87 6.96 -6.75 7.94
C ASP A 87 6.28 -5.67 7.10
N LEU A 88 4.95 -5.74 7.07
CA LEU A 88 4.13 -4.83 6.30
C LEU A 88 4.19 -3.42 6.89
N ALA A 89 4.28 -3.28 8.21
CA ALA A 89 4.47 -1.97 8.85
C ALA A 89 5.80 -1.31 8.40
N ALA A 90 6.90 -2.07 8.39
CA ALA A 90 8.19 -1.59 7.90
C ALA A 90 8.12 -1.24 6.41
N PHE A 91 7.58 -2.13 5.58
CA PHE A 91 7.40 -1.88 4.15
C PHE A 91 6.54 -0.63 3.87
N HIS A 92 5.41 -0.48 4.57
CA HIS A 92 4.54 0.69 4.43
C HIS A 92 5.15 1.98 4.94
N SER A 93 6.12 1.93 5.86
CA SER A 93 6.88 3.12 6.24
C SER A 93 7.69 3.66 5.05
N MET A 94 8.29 2.80 4.25
CA MET A 94 9.04 3.17 3.04
C MET A 94 8.11 3.62 1.92
N VAL A 95 7.00 2.90 1.69
CA VAL A 95 5.96 3.33 0.75
C VAL A 95 5.44 4.73 1.10
N ARG A 96 5.23 5.01 2.40
CA ARG A 96 4.79 6.31 2.88
C ARG A 96 5.81 7.41 2.61
N VAL A 97 7.10 7.13 2.79
CA VAL A 97 8.18 8.08 2.47
C VAL A 97 8.20 8.37 0.97
N LEU A 98 8.16 7.33 0.11
CA LEU A 98 8.14 7.51 -1.34
C LEU A 98 6.92 8.32 -1.78
N LYS A 99 5.72 7.94 -1.36
CA LYS A 99 4.48 8.64 -1.71
C LYS A 99 4.51 10.12 -1.31
N ARG A 100 5.01 10.43 -0.11
CA ARG A 100 5.19 11.82 0.34
C ARG A 100 6.18 12.59 -0.53
N ALA A 101 7.31 11.98 -0.89
CA ALA A 101 8.30 12.61 -1.76
C ALA A 101 7.73 12.91 -3.16
N LEU A 102 7.02 11.94 -3.75
CA LEU A 102 6.37 12.12 -5.05
C LEU A 102 5.27 13.18 -5.02
N ARG A 103 4.50 13.23 -3.92
CA ARG A 103 3.51 14.28 -3.69
C ARG A 103 4.17 15.66 -3.62
N HIS A 104 5.21 15.84 -2.81
CA HIS A 104 5.92 17.11 -2.69
C HIS A 104 6.52 17.55 -4.04
N LEU A 105 7.08 16.62 -4.82
CA LEU A 105 7.61 16.91 -6.15
C LEU A 105 6.50 17.37 -7.10
N THR A 106 5.34 16.71 -7.06
CA THR A 106 4.18 17.06 -7.89
C THR A 106 3.64 18.44 -7.51
N GLU A 107 3.47 18.71 -6.21
CA GLU A 107 3.02 20.01 -5.68
C GLU A 107 4.01 21.13 -6.01
N ALA A 108 5.32 20.90 -5.88
CA ALA A 108 6.35 21.89 -6.21
C ALA A 108 6.39 22.18 -7.72
N SER A 109 6.28 21.14 -8.55
CA SER A 109 6.23 21.28 -10.02
C SER A 109 4.99 22.06 -10.44
N LEU A 110 3.83 21.72 -9.88
CA LEU A 110 2.58 22.43 -10.14
C LEU A 110 2.67 23.89 -9.69
N CYS A 111 3.19 24.14 -8.49
CA CYS A 111 3.41 25.49 -7.97
C CYS A 111 4.30 26.30 -8.92
N SER A 112 5.41 25.72 -9.41
CA SER A 112 6.28 26.37 -10.39
C SER A 112 5.55 26.75 -11.67
N VAL A 113 4.70 25.86 -12.20
CA VAL A 113 3.89 26.13 -13.41
C VAL A 113 2.86 27.23 -13.16
N LEU A 114 2.16 27.19 -12.02
CA LEU A 114 1.14 28.18 -11.67
C LEU A 114 1.73 29.56 -11.38
N LEU A 115 2.88 29.63 -10.71
CA LEU A 115 3.58 30.89 -10.44
C LEU A 115 4.07 31.58 -11.72
N ARG A 116 4.37 30.81 -12.78
CA ARG A 116 4.71 31.36 -14.11
C ARG A 116 3.49 31.91 -14.85
N ASP A 117 2.30 31.36 -14.60
CA ASP A 117 1.05 31.78 -15.24
C ASP A 117 -0.16 31.43 -14.38
N LEU A 118 -0.59 32.39 -13.55
CA LEU A 118 -1.72 32.21 -12.63
C LEU A 118 -3.06 32.01 -13.35
N ARG A 119 -3.17 32.31 -14.65
CA ARG A 119 -4.41 32.06 -15.40
C ARG A 119 -4.70 30.55 -15.50
N ARG A 120 -3.66 29.71 -15.40
CA ARG A 120 -3.75 28.25 -15.41
C ARG A 120 -4.41 27.67 -14.16
N VAL A 121 -4.59 28.44 -13.09
CA VAL A 121 -5.37 28.01 -11.92
C VAL A 121 -6.78 27.57 -12.32
N ARG A 122 -7.35 28.17 -13.37
CA ARG A 122 -8.66 27.79 -13.93
C ARG A 122 -8.71 26.39 -14.56
N LEU A 123 -7.54 25.79 -14.83
CA LEU A 123 -7.42 24.43 -15.35
C LEU A 123 -7.37 23.38 -14.22
N LEU A 124 -7.22 23.82 -12.97
CA LEU A 124 -7.21 22.89 -11.84
C LEU A 124 -8.58 22.27 -11.62
N PRO A 125 -8.65 21.00 -11.24
CA PRO A 125 -9.92 20.37 -10.94
C PRO A 125 -10.63 21.03 -9.75
N PRO A 126 -11.98 21.04 -9.74
CA PRO A 126 -12.74 21.41 -8.56
C PRO A 126 -12.33 20.54 -7.36
N GLY A 127 -12.14 21.16 -6.19
CA GLY A 127 -11.74 20.44 -4.98
C GLY A 127 -10.27 20.00 -4.94
N PHE A 128 -9.42 20.45 -5.88
CA PHE A 128 -7.98 20.15 -5.87
C PHE A 128 -7.30 20.52 -4.54
N MET A 129 -7.69 21.63 -3.91
CA MET A 129 -7.16 22.08 -2.62
C MET A 129 -7.79 21.34 -1.41
N CYS A 130 -8.80 20.50 -1.64
CA CYS A 130 -9.54 19.75 -0.63
C CYS A 130 -9.32 18.24 -0.81
N ALA A 131 -8.13 17.76 -0.48
CA ALA A 131 -7.73 16.34 -0.60
C ALA A 131 -8.36 15.40 0.46
N SER A 132 -9.46 15.80 1.09
CA SER A 132 -10.16 14.96 2.07
C SER A 132 -11.25 14.16 1.36
N PRO A 133 -11.18 12.81 1.34
CA PRO A 133 -12.26 12.00 0.79
C PRO A 133 -13.56 12.27 1.54
N LYS A 134 -14.68 12.28 0.81
CA LYS A 134 -16.01 12.38 1.43
C LYS A 134 -16.26 11.13 2.26
N ARG A 135 -16.98 11.26 3.39
CA ARG A 135 -17.26 10.15 4.32
C ARG A 135 -17.88 8.90 3.65
N GLU A 136 -18.63 9.11 2.58
CA GLU A 136 -19.34 8.07 1.81
C GLU A 136 -18.50 7.45 0.70
N ASP A 137 -17.33 8.02 0.38
CA ASP A 137 -16.42 7.53 -0.65
C ASP A 137 -15.37 6.64 0.02
N HIS A 138 -15.69 5.34 0.08
CA HIS A 138 -14.85 4.33 0.73
C HIS A 138 -13.59 4.03 -0.11
N THR A 139 -13.71 4.30 -1.41
CA THR A 139 -12.61 4.41 -2.34
C THR A 139 -11.99 5.80 -2.21
N GLN A 140 -10.67 5.90 -2.13
CA GLN A 140 -10.02 7.20 -2.20
C GLN A 140 -10.48 7.87 -3.51
N THR A 141 -11.23 8.97 -3.40
CA THR A 141 -11.78 9.71 -4.54
C THR A 141 -10.68 9.87 -5.59
N PRO A 142 -10.87 9.45 -6.86
CA PRO A 142 -9.80 9.46 -7.85
C PRO A 142 -9.32 10.89 -8.04
N SER A 143 -8.15 11.19 -7.48
CA SER A 143 -7.54 12.49 -7.62
C SER A 143 -7.06 12.62 -9.07
N LEU A 144 -7.52 13.65 -9.77
CA LEU A 144 -7.15 13.90 -11.18
C LEU A 144 -5.65 14.13 -11.37
N LEU A 145 -4.95 14.53 -10.31
CA LEU A 145 -3.49 14.56 -10.22
C LEU A 145 -3.04 13.50 -9.21
N PRO A 146 -1.85 12.89 -9.37
CA PRO A 146 -1.39 11.87 -8.45
C PRO A 146 -1.10 12.52 -7.08
N THR A 147 -2.06 12.39 -6.17
CA THR A 147 -1.94 12.94 -4.81
C THR A 147 -1.15 12.01 -3.89
N PHE A 148 -0.87 10.79 -4.36
CA PHE A 148 -0.13 9.76 -3.64
C PHE A 148 -0.63 9.60 -2.20
N MET A 149 -1.96 9.57 -2.05
CA MET A 149 -2.58 9.42 -0.75
C MET A 149 -2.15 8.10 -0.12
N LEU A 150 -2.04 8.11 1.20
CA LEU A 150 -1.67 6.92 1.95
C LEU A 150 -2.91 6.04 2.06
N PRO A 151 -2.97 4.87 1.40
CA PRO A 151 -4.10 3.98 1.54
C PRO A 151 -4.14 3.39 2.94
N ARG A 152 -5.33 3.07 3.41
CA ARG A 152 -5.49 2.12 4.51
C ARG A 152 -5.11 0.74 3.97
N ALA A 153 -3.87 0.34 4.18
CA ALA A 153 -3.36 -0.92 3.66
C ALA A 153 -3.77 -2.08 4.58
N CYS A 154 -4.59 -2.98 4.04
CA CYS A 154 -5.07 -4.17 4.72
C CYS A 154 -4.83 -5.43 3.89
N MET A 155 -4.86 -5.29 2.56
CA MET A 155 -4.74 -6.39 1.61
C MET A 155 -3.54 -7.32 1.89
N GLY A 156 -2.37 -6.77 2.23
CA GLY A 156 -1.19 -7.59 2.53
C GLY A 156 -1.39 -8.54 3.70
N ILE A 157 -2.07 -8.11 4.77
CA ILE A 157 -2.35 -8.95 5.94
C ILE A 157 -3.38 -10.02 5.59
N VAL A 158 -4.38 -9.66 4.80
CA VAL A 158 -5.43 -10.58 4.33
C VAL A 158 -4.86 -11.66 3.42
N VAL A 159 -4.04 -11.28 2.44
CA VAL A 159 -3.31 -12.21 1.57
C VAL A 159 -2.38 -13.10 2.39
N ARG A 160 -1.70 -12.56 3.40
CA ARG A 160 -0.86 -13.38 4.28
C ARG A 160 -1.66 -14.44 5.05
N PHE A 161 -2.87 -14.10 5.49
CA PHE A 161 -3.80 -15.06 6.10
C PHE A 161 -4.21 -16.13 5.09
N PHE A 162 -4.59 -15.74 3.88
CA PHE A 162 -4.93 -16.67 2.79
C PHE A 162 -3.78 -17.62 2.45
N LEU A 163 -2.56 -17.10 2.24
CA LEU A 163 -1.38 -17.91 1.89
C LEU A 163 -1.00 -18.92 2.97
N ARG A 164 -1.32 -18.63 4.24
CA ARG A 164 -1.02 -19.51 5.38
C ARG A 164 -2.22 -20.35 5.82
N PHE A 165 -3.35 -20.23 5.14
CA PHE A 165 -4.55 -20.97 5.49
C PHE A 165 -4.33 -22.46 5.22
N ASN A 166 -4.42 -23.26 6.27
CA ASN A 166 -4.17 -24.71 6.24
C ASN A 166 -5.35 -25.51 6.82
N ASP A 167 -6.48 -24.84 7.07
CA ASP A 167 -7.72 -25.45 7.54
C ASP A 167 -8.58 -25.93 6.37
N ASP A 168 -9.76 -26.49 6.67
CA ASP A 168 -10.72 -26.90 5.67
C ASP A 168 -11.20 -25.73 4.77
N PRO A 169 -11.08 -25.84 3.43
CA PRO A 169 -11.45 -24.77 2.50
C PRO A 169 -12.90 -24.28 2.63
N SER A 170 -13.84 -25.14 3.03
CA SER A 170 -15.24 -24.72 3.20
C SER A 170 -15.42 -23.71 4.34
N THR A 171 -14.49 -23.70 5.30
CA THR A 171 -14.50 -22.77 6.45
C THR A 171 -13.78 -21.45 6.17
N PHE A 172 -13.08 -21.33 5.02
CA PHE A 172 -12.24 -20.18 4.71
C PHE A 172 -12.99 -18.86 4.77
N HIS A 173 -14.13 -18.78 4.07
CA HIS A 173 -14.94 -17.55 4.00
C HIS A 173 -15.38 -17.09 5.40
N ALA A 174 -15.91 -18.00 6.21
CA ALA A 174 -16.35 -17.69 7.58
C ALA A 174 -15.20 -17.20 8.47
N LYS A 175 -14.04 -17.87 8.40
CA LYS A 175 -12.85 -17.50 9.18
C LYS A 175 -12.25 -16.16 8.72
N LEU A 176 -12.25 -15.91 7.42
CA LEU A 176 -11.78 -14.67 6.82
C LEU A 176 -12.60 -13.47 7.31
N THR A 177 -13.94 -13.55 7.21
CA THR A 177 -14.85 -12.49 7.65
C THR A 177 -14.75 -12.26 9.16
N ALA A 178 -14.63 -13.34 9.96
CA ALA A 178 -14.48 -13.24 11.41
C ALA A 178 -13.15 -12.58 11.81
N ARG A 179 -12.05 -12.87 11.09
CA ARG A 179 -10.72 -12.33 11.38
C ARG A 179 -10.57 -10.86 10.97
N PHE A 180 -11.24 -10.44 9.90
CA PHE A 180 -11.13 -9.08 9.34
C PHE A 180 -12.48 -8.35 9.29
N PRO A 181 -13.11 -8.04 10.43
CA PRO A 181 -14.47 -7.48 10.48
C PRO A 181 -14.62 -6.08 9.86
N CYS A 182 -13.50 -5.36 9.73
CA CYS A 182 -13.38 -4.05 9.12
C CYS A 182 -13.33 -4.09 7.58
N CYS A 183 -13.08 -5.26 6.98
CA CYS A 183 -13.16 -5.41 5.53
C CYS A 183 -14.64 -5.49 5.13
N VAL A 184 -15.00 -4.78 4.06
CA VAL A 184 -16.38 -4.78 3.54
C VAL A 184 -16.65 -6.09 2.81
N GLN A 185 -15.73 -6.51 1.95
CA GLN A 185 -15.84 -7.69 1.07
C GLN A 185 -14.48 -8.39 0.93
N PRO A 186 -13.97 -9.00 2.03
CA PRO A 186 -12.60 -9.51 2.02
C PRO A 186 -12.35 -10.68 1.07
N TYR A 187 -13.39 -11.41 0.68
CA TYR A 187 -13.27 -12.53 -0.24
C TYR A 187 -13.26 -12.06 -1.71
N GLU A 188 -14.09 -11.08 -2.05
CA GLU A 188 -14.17 -10.49 -3.39
C GLU A 188 -12.98 -9.58 -3.71
N ASP A 189 -12.39 -8.98 -2.67
CA ASP A 189 -11.18 -8.16 -2.79
C ASP A 189 -9.89 -9.00 -3.01
N LEU A 190 -9.89 -10.28 -2.64
CA LEU A 190 -8.77 -11.22 -2.76
C LEU A 190 -8.63 -11.77 -4.19
#